data_AF-A0AAW5EB59-F1
#
_entry.id   AF-A0AAW5EB59-F1
#
_cell.length_a   1.000
_cell.length_b   1.000
_cell.length_c   1.000
_cell.angle_alpha   90.00
_cell.angle_beta   90.00
_cell.angle_gamma   90.00
#
_symmetry.space_group_name_H-M   'P 1'
#
loop_
_entity.id
_entity.type
_entity.pdbx_description
1 polymer ?
#
loop_
_entity_poly.entity_id
_entity_poly.type
_entity_poly.pdbx_seq_one_letter_code
_entity_poly.pdbx_strand_id
1 'polypeptide(L)'
;MRKILQDGLLAIFLFFIPVQILALEPVVFNENVLNQKVVDEINLIGKELQEKSGIFAGVAIGDKSDFQTLLDLHKQLPQSYVLLVLSKNSHKDDIIGS
;
A
#
# COMPACT_ATOMS: atom_id res chain seq x y z
N MET A 1 8.93 36.16 31.76
CA MET A 1 8.09 34.94 31.60
C MET A 1 7.35 34.88 30.27
N ARG A 2 7.85 35.47 29.16
CA ARG A 2 7.19 35.43 27.84
C ARG A 2 7.78 34.40 26.86
N LYS A 3 9.01 33.91 27.09
CA LYS A 3 9.72 32.99 26.18
C LYS A 3 9.29 31.52 26.32
N ILE A 4 8.91 31.08 27.51
CA ILE A 4 8.53 29.68 27.78
C ILE A 4 7.21 29.30 27.09
N LEU A 5 6.32 30.27 26.84
CA LEU A 5 5.03 30.02 26.19
C LEU A 5 5.15 29.82 24.66
N GLN A 6 6.16 30.42 24.01
CA GLN A 6 6.39 30.27 22.58
C GLN A 6 7.10 28.96 22.25
N ASP A 7 8.07 28.56 23.07
CA ASP A 7 8.83 27.32 22.86
C ASP A 7 8.00 26.07 23.17
N GLY A 8 7.05 26.15 24.13
CA GLY A 8 6.16 25.04 24.48
C GLY A 8 5.07 24.73 23.44
N LEU A 9 4.56 25.75 22.74
CA LEU A 9 3.53 25.56 21.71
C LEU A 9 4.07 24.89 20.44
N LEU A 10 5.33 25.16 20.07
CA LEU A 10 5.99 24.50 18.93
C LEU A 10 6.26 23.01 19.21
N ALA A 11 6.55 22.64 20.46
CA ALA A 11 6.76 21.25 20.85
C ALA A 11 5.46 20.42 20.78
N ILE A 12 4.29 21.03 21.08
CA ILE A 12 2.99 20.35 20.96
C ILE A 12 2.64 20.08 19.50
N PHE A 13 2.98 21.00 18.58
CA PHE A 13 2.70 20.83 17.15
C PHE A 13 3.44 19.63 16.52
N LEU A 14 4.64 19.30 17.01
CA LEU A 14 5.41 18.15 16.52
C LEU A 14 4.82 16.79 16.98
N PHE A 15 4.02 16.75 18.05
CA PHE A 15 3.35 15.54 18.52
C PHE A 15 2.07 15.18 17.74
N PHE A 16 1.55 16.10 16.91
CA PHE A 16 0.38 15.89 16.06
C PHE A 16 0.72 15.60 14.60
N ILE A 17 2.01 15.43 14.25
CA ILE A 17 2.35 14.93 12.92
C ILE A 17 2.07 13.42 12.94
N PRO A 18 1.08 12.91 12.19
CA PRO A 18 0.92 11.47 12.07
C PRO A 18 2.19 10.92 11.40
N VAL A 19 2.98 10.17 12.16
CA VAL A 19 4.22 9.51 11.71
C VAL A 19 3.95 8.38 10.69
N GLN A 20 2.77 8.32 10.08
CA GLN A 20 2.32 7.14 9.34
C GLN A 20 1.88 7.48 7.93
N ILE A 21 2.81 7.81 7.05
CA ILE A 21 2.60 7.53 5.63
C ILE A 21 3.93 7.08 5.02
N LEU A 22 4.40 5.90 5.42
CA LEU A 22 5.07 5.08 4.41
C LEU A 22 3.96 4.76 3.40
N ALA A 23 3.91 5.52 2.31
CA ALA A 23 2.90 5.36 1.29
C ALA A 23 3.09 3.98 0.67
N LEU A 24 2.27 3.02 1.12
CA LEU A 24 2.27 1.67 0.59
C LEU A 24 1.92 1.79 -0.90
N GLU A 25 2.78 1.25 -1.75
CA GLU A 25 2.50 1.26 -3.18
C GLU A 25 1.44 0.22 -3.52
N PRO A 26 0.41 0.56 -4.32
CA PRO A 26 -0.59 -0.38 -4.80
C PRO A 26 0.02 -1.64 -5.45
N VAL A 27 1.12 -1.54 -6.19
CA VAL A 27 1.87 -2.71 -6.65
C VAL A 27 2.72 -3.23 -5.51
N VAL A 28 2.18 -4.20 -4.76
CA VAL A 28 2.79 -4.77 -3.57
C VAL A 28 3.92 -5.73 -3.92
N PHE A 29 3.79 -6.44 -5.04
CA PHE A 29 4.79 -7.40 -5.51
C PHE A 29 4.73 -7.57 -7.02
N ASN A 30 5.88 -7.54 -7.68
CA ASN A 30 6.02 -7.73 -9.13
C ASN A 30 7.35 -8.44 -9.44
N GLU A 31 7.30 -9.71 -9.84
CA GLU A 31 8.47 -10.46 -10.32
C GLU A 31 8.85 -10.10 -11.77
N ASN A 32 8.92 -8.80 -12.07
CA ASN A 32 9.16 -8.27 -13.42
C ASN A 32 8.15 -8.76 -14.47
N VAL A 33 6.93 -9.11 -14.05
CA VAL A 33 5.83 -9.47 -14.96
C VAL A 33 5.25 -8.21 -15.60
N LEU A 34 5.06 -7.17 -14.80
CA LEU A 34 4.67 -5.84 -15.26
C LEU A 34 5.91 -5.02 -15.59
N ASN A 35 5.85 -4.28 -16.70
CA ASN A 35 6.85 -3.26 -17.00
C ASN A 35 6.60 -1.99 -16.16
N GLN A 36 7.62 -1.12 -16.10
CA GLN A 36 7.57 0.08 -15.25
C GLN A 36 6.37 0.98 -15.54
N LYS A 37 6.02 1.20 -16.81
CA LYS A 37 4.88 2.06 -17.19
C LYS A 37 3.57 1.54 -16.60
N VAL A 38 3.36 0.22 -16.60
CA VAL A 38 2.17 -0.39 -16.02
C VAL A 38 2.20 -0.31 -14.50
N VAL A 39 3.37 -0.51 -13.88
CA VAL A 39 3.54 -0.34 -12.43
C VAL A 39 3.18 1.07 -12.00
N ASP A 40 3.69 2.09 -12.70
CA ASP A 40 3.44 3.50 -12.39
C ASP A 40 1.95 3.85 -12.50
N GLU A 41 1.26 3.35 -13.55
CA GLU A 41 -0.16 3.58 -13.76
C GLU A 41 -1.02 2.92 -12.67
N ILE A 42 -0.73 1.67 -12.31
CA ILE A 42 -1.44 0.96 -11.22
C ILE A 42 -1.20 1.68 -9.88
N ASN A 43 0.03 2.12 -9.63
CA ASN A 43 0.36 2.86 -8.43
C ASN A 43 -0.38 4.22 -8.36
N LEU A 44 -0.55 4.91 -9.49
CA LEU A 44 -1.34 6.14 -9.56
C LEU A 44 -2.83 5.85 -9.27
N ILE A 45 -3.43 4.91 -10.00
CA ILE A 45 -4.86 4.56 -9.87
C ILE A 45 -5.16 4.06 -8.44
N GLY A 46 -4.33 3.18 -7.88
CA GLY A 46 -4.55 2.64 -6.54
C GLY A 46 -4.46 3.71 -5.45
N LYS A 47 -3.56 4.69 -5.60
CA LYS A 47 -3.50 5.85 -4.70
C LYS A 47 -4.75 6.71 -4.81
N GLU A 48 -5.20 7.01 -6.02
CA GLU A 48 -6.45 7.77 -6.22
C GLU A 48 -7.67 7.04 -5.63
N LEU A 49 -7.75 5.71 -5.78
CA LEU A 49 -8.81 4.90 -5.18
C LEU A 49 -8.76 4.97 -3.66
N GLN A 50 -7.58 4.86 -3.06
CA GLN A 50 -7.42 4.97 -1.62
C GLN A 50 -7.81 6.36 -1.11
N GLU A 51 -7.39 7.43 -1.78
CA GLU A 51 -7.74 8.81 -1.41
C GLU A 51 -9.24 9.07 -1.48
N LYS A 52 -9.94 8.49 -2.47
CA LYS A 52 -11.38 8.70 -2.69
C LYS A 52 -12.27 7.80 -1.84
N SER A 53 -11.83 6.59 -1.55
CA SER A 53 -12.67 5.56 -0.90
C SER A 53 -12.23 5.21 0.52
N GLY A 54 -10.98 5.51 0.89
CA GLY A 54 -10.35 5.01 2.11
C GLY A 54 -9.92 3.53 2.04
N ILE A 55 -10.16 2.84 0.93
CA ILE A 55 -9.84 1.42 0.74
C ILE A 55 -8.53 1.30 -0.03
N PHE A 56 -7.57 0.54 0.50
CA PHE A 56 -6.33 0.24 -0.21
C PHE A 56 -6.60 -0.78 -1.32
N ALA A 57 -6.42 -0.39 -2.58
CA ALA A 57 -6.53 -1.31 -3.72
C ALA A 57 -5.12 -1.66 -4.21
N GLY A 58 -4.72 -2.92 -4.07
CA GLY A 58 -3.38 -3.40 -4.39
C GLY A 58 -3.34 -4.57 -5.37
N VAL A 59 -2.15 -4.85 -5.88
CA VAL A 59 -1.86 -5.89 -6.86
C VAL A 59 -0.57 -6.62 -6.49
N ALA A 60 -0.61 -7.94 -6.49
CA ALA A 60 0.56 -8.82 -6.31
C ALA A 60 0.64 -9.82 -7.47
N ILE A 61 1.73 -9.76 -8.24
CA ILE A 61 1.92 -10.60 -9.42
C ILE A 61 3.27 -11.32 -9.36
N GLY A 62 3.22 -12.65 -9.38
CA GLY A 62 4.39 -13.54 -9.41
C GLY A 62 4.51 -14.30 -10.73
N ASP A 63 5.72 -14.35 -11.27
CA ASP A 63 6.09 -15.24 -12.37
C ASP A 63 6.38 -16.65 -11.86
N LYS A 64 7.16 -16.74 -10.78
CA LYS A 64 7.67 -17.97 -10.16
C LYS A 64 7.09 -18.20 -8.77
N SER A 65 6.75 -17.14 -8.05
CA SER A 65 6.11 -17.24 -6.75
C SER A 65 4.79 -18.02 -6.84
N ASP A 66 4.60 -18.97 -5.91
CA ASP A 66 3.35 -19.72 -5.81
C ASP A 66 2.21 -18.83 -5.27
N PHE A 67 0.98 -19.27 -5.49
CA PHE A 67 -0.20 -18.49 -5.14
C PHE A 67 -0.30 -18.19 -3.64
N GLN A 68 0.07 -19.13 -2.75
CA GLN A 68 -0.06 -18.92 -1.30
C GLN A 68 0.94 -17.88 -0.81
N THR A 69 2.17 -17.90 -1.34
CA THR A 69 3.19 -16.88 -1.05
C THR A 69 2.71 -15.48 -1.43
N LEU A 70 2.08 -15.32 -2.59
CA LEU A 70 1.53 -14.02 -2.99
C LEU A 70 0.30 -13.62 -2.15
N LEU A 71 -0.57 -14.59 -1.84
CA LEU A 71 -1.76 -14.36 -1.03
C LEU A 71 -1.39 -13.81 0.35
N ASP A 72 -0.34 -14.37 0.96
CA ASP A 72 0.16 -13.99 2.29
C ASP A 72 0.61 -12.52 2.41
N LEU A 73 0.86 -11.82 1.31
CA LEU A 73 1.15 -10.39 1.29
C LEU A 73 0.01 -9.56 1.88
N HIS A 74 -1.23 -10.07 1.87
CA HIS A 74 -2.38 -9.41 2.47
C HIS A 74 -2.22 -9.14 3.97
N LYS A 75 -1.37 -9.93 4.67
CA LYS A 75 -1.08 -9.77 6.10
C LYS A 75 -0.35 -8.47 6.43
N GLN A 76 0.24 -7.82 5.43
CA GLN A 76 0.99 -6.57 5.57
C GLN A 76 0.17 -5.35 5.13
N LEU A 77 -1.06 -5.56 4.66
CA LEU A 77 -1.93 -4.50 4.16
C LEU A 77 -2.71 -3.83 5.31
N PRO A 78 -3.15 -2.58 5.12
CA PRO A 78 -4.03 -1.90 6.07
C PRO A 78 -5.37 -2.64 6.24
N GLN A 79 -6.13 -2.28 7.27
CA GLN A 79 -7.36 -3.00 7.66
C GLN A 79 -8.41 -3.10 6.53
N SER A 80 -8.63 -2.03 5.76
CA SER A 80 -9.56 -2.02 4.63
C SER A 80 -8.79 -2.11 3.32
N TYR A 81 -8.92 -3.24 2.62
CA TYR A 81 -8.21 -3.46 1.38
C TYR A 81 -8.95 -4.34 0.39
N VAL A 82 -8.53 -4.24 -0.87
CA VAL A 82 -8.77 -5.20 -1.94
C VAL A 82 -7.42 -5.51 -2.57
N LEU A 83 -7.05 -6.79 -2.64
CA LEU A 83 -5.81 -7.26 -3.23
C LEU A 83 -6.12 -8.21 -4.39
N LEU A 84 -5.70 -7.83 -5.59
CA LEU A 84 -5.65 -8.74 -6.75
C LEU A 84 -4.34 -9.54 -6.70
N VAL A 85 -4.46 -10.85 -6.70
CA VAL A 85 -3.33 -11.79 -6.67
C VAL A 85 -3.28 -12.56 -7.98
N LEU A 86 -2.11 -12.65 -8.62
CA LEU A 86 -1.89 -13.44 -9.83
C LEU A 86 -0.57 -14.21 -9.74
N SER A 87 -0.64 -15.53 -9.70
CA SER A 87 0.53 -16.42 -9.81
C SER A 87 0.53 -17.11 -11.16
N LYS A 88 1.50 -16.75 -12.02
CA LYS A 88 1.71 -17.43 -13.31
C LYS A 88 2.14 -18.88 -13.11
N ASN A 89 3.06 -19.14 -12.18
CA ASN A 89 3.53 -20.48 -11.83
C ASN A 89 2.40 -21.42 -11.40
N SER A 90 1.43 -20.89 -10.64
CA SER A 90 0.28 -21.68 -10.16
C SER A 90 -0.89 -21.71 -11.13
N HIS A 91 -0.85 -20.92 -12.22
CA HIS A 91 -1.98 -20.66 -13.11
C HIS A 91 -3.27 -20.28 -12.36
N LYS A 92 -3.14 -19.37 -11.39
CA LYS A 92 -4.24 -18.94 -10.52
C LYS A 92 -4.23 -17.43 -10.31
N ASP A 93 -5.42 -16.88 -10.26
CA ASP A 93 -5.71 -15.52 -9.82
C ASP A 93 -6.88 -15.51 -8.85
N ASP A 94 -6.91 -14.50 -7.98
CA ASP A 94 -8.03 -14.25 -7.07
C ASP A 94 -8.06 -12.77 -6.65
N ILE A 95 -9.21 -12.33 -6.16
CA ILE A 95 -9.40 -11.00 -5.57
C ILE A 95 -9.90 -11.21 -4.14
N ILE A 96 -9.08 -10.82 -3.17
CA ILE A 96 -9.43 -10.88 -1.75
C ILE A 96 -9.58 -9.47 -1.19
N GLY A 97 -10.36 -9.34 -0.12
CA GLY A 97 -10.51 -8.07 0.59
C GLY A 97 -10.94 -8.27 2.03
N SER A 98 -10.83 -7.21 2.82
CA SER A 98 -11.26 -7.15 4.22
C SER A 98 -11.87 -5.80 4.59
#